data_AF-A0A7V2CNC6-F1
#
_entry.id   AF-A0A7V2CNC6-F1
#
_cell.length_a   1.000
_cell.length_b   1.000
_cell.length_c   1.000
_cell.angle_alpha   90.00
_cell.angle_beta   90.00
_cell.angle_gamma   90.00
#
_symmetry.space_group_name_H-M   'P 1'
#
loop_
_entity.id
_entity.type
_entity.pdbx_description
1 polymer ?
#
loop_
_entity_poly.entity_id
_entity_poly.type
_entity_poly.pdbx_seq_one_letter_code
_entity_poly.pdbx_strand_id
1 'polypeptide(L)'
;MLKLTARALTVFILTLWAGCTDTAPDDPGGIGGEGVKVEVVLAGANFPVAIAFAPDGRIFFTEKNTGRIRVMKNGLLLAQPLATVEVSSLGERGLLGITLHPDFGENG
;
A
#
# COMPACT_ATOMS: atom_id res chain seq x y z
N MET A 1 64.40 14.76 21.09
CA MET A 1 63.71 14.40 22.35
C MET A 1 62.24 14.76 22.20
N LEU A 2 61.38 13.78 22.42
CA LEU A 2 59.93 13.74 22.21
C LEU A 2 59.16 14.88 22.90
N LYS A 3 58.30 15.61 22.16
CA LYS A 3 57.09 16.28 22.69
C LYS A 3 55.98 16.26 21.64
N LEU A 4 55.06 15.31 21.80
CA LEU A 4 53.77 15.21 21.10
C LEU A 4 52.76 16.07 21.88
N THR A 5 52.09 17.04 21.26
CA THR A 5 50.86 17.63 21.82
C THR A 5 49.85 17.91 20.70
N ALA A 6 48.67 17.33 20.86
CA ALA A 6 47.57 17.19 19.91
C ALA A 6 46.86 18.49 19.51
N ARG A 7 46.27 18.50 18.30
CA ARG A 7 45.09 19.25 17.78
C ARG A 7 45.16 19.15 16.24
N ALA A 8 44.17 18.80 15.44
CA ALA A 8 42.74 18.75 15.61
C ALA A 8 42.15 17.57 14.81
N LEU A 9 41.11 17.00 15.39
CA LEU A 9 40.28 15.94 14.85
C LEU A 9 39.29 16.54 13.85
N THR A 10 39.42 16.23 12.57
CA THR A 10 38.30 16.29 11.62
C THR A 10 38.36 15.05 10.74
N VAL A 11 37.89 13.93 11.27
CA VAL A 11 37.50 12.80 10.45
C VAL A 11 36.17 13.20 9.82
N PHE A 12 36.16 13.44 8.51
CA PHE A 12 34.93 13.40 7.72
C PHE A 12 34.40 11.97 7.86
N ILE A 13 33.51 11.74 8.82
CA ILE A 13 32.70 10.53 8.83
C ILE A 13 31.79 10.70 7.61
N LEU A 14 32.22 10.15 6.49
CA LEU A 14 31.34 9.82 5.38
C LEU A 14 30.40 8.74 5.95
N THR A 15 29.35 9.16 6.65
CA THR A 15 28.24 8.29 6.95
C THR A 15 27.65 7.92 5.60
N LEU A 16 28.11 6.79 5.04
CA LEU A 16 27.29 6.01 4.14
C LEU A 16 26.03 5.67 4.93
N TRP A 17 25.04 6.55 4.83
CA TRP A 17 23.66 6.11 4.87
C TRP A 17 23.50 5.28 3.59
N ALA A 18 24.00 4.04 3.64
CA ALA A 18 23.36 2.96 2.92
C ALA A 18 21.99 2.83 3.59
N GLY A 19 21.11 3.79 3.33
CA GLY A 19 19.69 3.56 3.42
C GLY A 19 19.47 2.31 2.57
N CYS A 20 18.85 1.30 3.18
CA CYS A 20 18.44 0.11 2.46
C CYS A 20 17.65 0.60 1.26
N THR A 21 18.26 0.58 0.08
CA THR A 21 17.53 0.86 -1.14
C THR A 21 16.64 -0.34 -1.32
N ASP A 22 15.34 -0.20 -1.03
CA ASP A 22 14.32 -1.14 -1.49
C ASP A 22 14.21 -1.01 -3.02
N THR A 23 15.28 -1.37 -3.71
CA THR A 23 15.20 -1.82 -5.09
C THR A 23 14.55 -3.19 -5.00
N ALA A 24 13.22 -3.24 -4.92
CA ALA A 24 12.51 -4.50 -5.08
C ALA A 24 12.66 -4.93 -6.55
N PRO A 25 13.55 -5.88 -6.81
CA PRO A 25 13.05 -7.09 -7.45
C PRO A 25 13.80 -8.33 -6.96
N ASP A 26 13.07 -9.25 -6.32
CA ASP A 26 13.32 -10.70 -6.34
C ASP A 26 12.04 -11.40 -5.87
N ASP A 27 11.46 -12.25 -6.71
CA ASP A 27 10.33 -13.15 -6.43
C ASP A 27 10.86 -14.42 -5.76
N PRO A 28 10.61 -14.65 -4.46
CA PRO A 28 10.85 -15.94 -3.85
C PRO A 28 9.51 -16.68 -3.92
N GLY A 29 9.34 -17.59 -4.87
CA GLY A 29 8.14 -18.42 -4.91
C GLY A 29 7.74 -18.85 -3.49
N GLY A 30 6.53 -18.49 -3.05
CA GLY A 30 6.15 -18.73 -1.65
C GLY A 30 4.86 -18.13 -1.10
N ILE A 31 4.16 -17.22 -1.79
CA ILE A 31 2.78 -16.84 -1.43
C ILE A 31 1.76 -17.23 -2.51
N GLY A 32 2.18 -17.26 -3.76
CA GLY A 32 1.49 -17.99 -4.80
C GLY A 32 1.91 -19.46 -4.71
N GLY A 33 0.96 -20.38 -4.61
CA GLY A 33 1.27 -21.80 -4.80
C GLY A 33 1.96 -22.06 -6.13
N GLU A 34 2.44 -23.29 -6.36
CA GLU A 34 3.09 -23.65 -7.63
C GLU A 34 2.26 -23.18 -8.84
N GLY A 35 2.87 -22.42 -9.75
CA GLY A 35 2.21 -21.87 -10.93
C GLY A 35 1.46 -20.55 -10.73
N VAL A 36 1.51 -19.92 -9.56
CA VAL A 36 0.88 -18.62 -9.29
C VAL A 36 1.93 -17.51 -9.25
N LYS A 37 1.79 -16.51 -10.13
CA LYS A 37 2.55 -15.26 -10.07
C LYS A 37 1.83 -14.26 -9.17
N VAL A 38 2.54 -13.67 -8.23
CA VAL A 38 2.02 -12.58 -7.40
C VAL A 38 2.64 -11.26 -7.80
N GLU A 39 1.81 -10.24 -7.98
CA GLU A 39 2.23 -8.90 -8.36
C GLU A 39 1.57 -7.87 -7.45
N VAL A 40 2.33 -6.81 -7.11
CA VAL A 40 1.80 -5.67 -6.38
C VAL A 40 1.02 -4.78 -7.34
N VAL A 41 -0.31 -4.77 -7.21
CA VAL A 41 -1.20 -3.92 -8.02
C VAL A 41 -1.38 -2.52 -7.40
N LEU A 42 -1.35 -2.43 -6.07
CA LEU A 42 -1.43 -1.17 -5.33
C LEU A 42 -0.68 -1.30 -4.00
N ALA A 43 0.28 -0.40 -3.77
CA ALA A 43 0.96 -0.26 -2.49
C ALA A 43 0.34 0.89 -1.66
N GLY A 44 0.50 0.84 -0.33
CA GLY A 44 0.14 1.96 0.55
C GLY A 44 -1.35 2.18 0.80
N ALA A 45 -2.22 1.21 0.49
CA ALA A 45 -3.63 1.28 0.85
C ALA A 45 -3.83 1.26 2.39
N ASN A 46 -4.81 2.01 2.89
CA ASN A 46 -5.04 2.13 4.33
C ASN A 46 -5.95 1.00 4.85
N PHE A 47 -5.33 -0.05 5.38
CA PHE A 47 -6.04 -1.21 5.96
C PHE A 47 -7.19 -1.73 5.08
N PRO A 48 -6.90 -2.16 3.84
CA PRO A 48 -7.91 -2.65 2.91
C PRO A 48 -8.50 -3.99 3.39
N VAL A 49 -9.82 -4.16 3.38
CA VAL A 49 -10.47 -5.37 3.94
C VAL A 49 -11.46 -6.07 3.00
N ALA A 50 -12.00 -5.40 1.98
CA ALA A 50 -12.81 -6.03 0.95
C ALA A 50 -12.56 -5.41 -0.43
N ILE A 51 -12.80 -6.19 -1.48
CA ILE A 51 -12.61 -5.84 -2.88
C ILE A 51 -13.80 -6.31 -3.73
N ALA A 52 -14.21 -5.52 -4.71
CA ALA A 52 -15.24 -5.88 -5.70
C ALA A 52 -14.84 -5.39 -7.10
N PHE A 53 -15.16 -6.20 -8.11
CA PHE A 53 -14.80 -5.95 -9.51
C PHE A 53 -16.05 -5.60 -10.32
N ALA A 54 -16.03 -4.46 -10.99
CA ALA A 54 -17.11 -4.05 -11.88
C ALA A 54 -16.90 -4.61 -13.31
N PRO A 55 -17.99 -4.80 -14.08
CA PRO A 55 -17.91 -5.28 -15.46
C PRO A 55 -17.14 -4.35 -16.40
N ASP A 56 -17.01 -3.06 -16.05
CA ASP A 56 -16.23 -2.08 -16.81
C ASP A 56 -14.73 -2.05 -16.44
N GLY A 57 -14.27 -2.99 -15.61
CA GLY A 57 -12.88 -3.14 -15.20
C GLY A 57 -12.45 -2.24 -14.03
N ARG A 58 -13.36 -1.46 -13.43
CA ARG A 58 -13.06 -0.77 -12.17
C ARG A 58 -12.94 -1.77 -11.02
N ILE A 59 -12.05 -1.46 -10.09
CA ILE A 59 -11.90 -2.17 -8.82
C ILE A 59 -12.31 -1.24 -7.69
N PHE A 60 -13.21 -1.70 -6.83
CA PHE A 60 -13.64 -1.00 -5.63
C PHE A 60 -13.07 -1.71 -4.42
N PHE A 61 -12.56 -0.98 -3.43
CA PHE A 61 -12.12 -1.57 -2.17
C PHE A 61 -12.44 -0.68 -0.98
N THR A 62 -12.59 -1.30 0.19
CA THR A 62 -12.90 -0.62 1.46
C THR A 62 -11.64 -0.44 2.30
N GLU A 63 -11.45 0.76 2.83
CA GLU A 63 -10.44 1.04 3.87
C GLU A 63 -11.13 1.04 5.24
N LYS A 64 -10.83 0.04 6.09
CA LYS A 64 -11.58 -0.20 7.34
C LYS A 64 -11.61 0.99 8.28
N ASN A 65 -10.45 1.60 8.51
CA ASN A 65 -10.25 2.60 9.56
C ASN A 65 -10.58 4.03 9.12
N THR A 66 -10.44 4.33 7.82
CA THR A 66 -10.76 5.66 7.26
C THR A 66 -12.22 5.76 6.85
N GLY A 67 -12.92 4.63 6.71
CA GLY A 67 -14.28 4.57 6.20
C GLY A 67 -14.39 4.89 4.70
N ARG A 68 -13.28 4.90 3.97
CA ARG A 68 -13.26 5.27 2.55
C ARG A 68 -13.57 4.09 1.64
N ILE A 69 -14.39 4.34 0.63
CA ILE A 69 -14.52 3.48 -0.55
C ILE A 69 -13.60 4.04 -1.63
N ARG A 70 -12.60 3.25 -2.03
CA ARG A 70 -11.60 3.64 -3.04
C ARG A 70 -11.89 2.95 -4.36
N VAL A 71 -11.46 3.58 -5.45
CA VAL A 71 -11.67 3.09 -6.82
C VAL A 71 -10.35 3.10 -7.56
N MET A 72 -10.00 1.96 -8.16
CA MET A 72 -8.98 1.89 -9.21
C MET A 72 -9.67 1.86 -10.57
N LYS A 73 -9.15 2.63 -11.52
CA LYS A 73 -9.58 2.63 -12.92
C LYS A 73 -8.35 2.65 -13.81
N ASN A 74 -8.30 1.76 -14.80
CA ASN A 74 -7.17 1.66 -15.73
C ASN A 74 -5.81 1.48 -15.02
N GLY A 75 -5.78 0.67 -13.95
CA GLY A 75 -4.56 0.43 -13.15
C GLY A 75 -4.14 1.58 -12.23
N LEU A 76 -4.92 2.68 -12.16
CA LEU A 76 -4.59 3.85 -11.34
C LEU A 76 -5.62 4.07 -10.23
N LEU A 77 -5.12 4.46 -9.05
CA LEU A 77 -5.96 4.86 -7.92
C LEU A 77 -6.53 6.25 -8.17
N LEU A 78 -7.86 6.39 -8.08
CA LEU A 78 -8.47 7.71 -8.15
C LEU A 78 -8.06 8.56 -6.94
N ALA A 79 -7.79 9.84 -7.20
CA ALA A 79 -7.29 10.78 -6.19
C ALA A 79 -8.30 10.99 -5.06
N GLN A 80 -9.59 11.09 -5.39
CA GLN A 80 -10.67 11.21 -4.42
C GLN A 80 -11.30 9.84 -4.14
N PRO A 81 -11.68 9.54 -2.88
CA PRO A 81 -12.51 8.38 -2.59
C PRO A 81 -13.88 8.56 -3.27
N LEU A 82 -14.52 7.44 -3.62
CA LEU A 82 -15.90 7.45 -4.12
C LEU A 82 -16.87 7.98 -3.05
N ALA A 83 -16.69 7.50 -1.83
CA ALA A 83 -17.46 7.89 -0.67
C ALA A 83 -16.65 7.70 0.60
N THR A 84 -17.07 8.37 1.67
CA THR A 84 -16.55 8.17 3.04
C THR A 84 -17.73 7.97 3.97
N VAL A 85 -17.65 6.94 4.81
CA VAL A 85 -18.65 6.61 5.83
C VAL A 85 -18.02 6.83 7.19
N GLU A 86 -18.73 7.48 8.12
CA GLU A 86 -18.24 7.60 9.50
C GLU A 86 -18.27 6.23 10.18
N VAL A 87 -17.14 5.83 10.78
CA VAL A 87 -16.98 4.49 11.36
C VAL A 87 -16.28 4.55 12.72
N SER A 88 -16.58 3.57 13.56
CA SER A 88 -15.71 3.20 14.69
C SER A 88 -14.65 2.21 14.18
N SER A 89 -13.38 2.42 14.50
CA SER A 89 -12.26 1.63 13.98
C SER A 89 -11.64 0.65 14.97
N LEU A 90 -12.20 0.52 16.18
CA LEU A 90 -11.65 -0.34 17.24
C LEU A 90 -11.89 -1.84 16.95
N GLY A 91 -10.84 -2.65 17.03
CA GLY A 91 -10.92 -4.10 16.79
C GLY A 91 -11.41 -4.39 15.38
N GLU A 92 -12.37 -5.30 15.22
CA GLU A 92 -12.99 -5.66 13.93
C GLU A 92 -14.04 -4.67 13.43
N ARG A 93 -14.24 -3.53 14.11
CA ARG A 93 -15.17 -2.50 13.66
C ARG A 93 -14.57 -1.67 12.53
N GLY A 94 -15.42 -1.21 11.62
CA GLY A 94 -15.04 -0.30 10.56
C GLY A 94 -15.90 -0.50 9.32
N LEU A 95 -15.41 -0.01 8.19
CA LEU A 95 -15.99 -0.31 6.89
C LEU A 95 -15.47 -1.67 6.41
N LEU A 96 -16.34 -2.69 6.42
CA LEU A 96 -15.94 -4.08 6.18
C LEU A 96 -16.26 -4.53 4.74
N GLY A 97 -17.44 -5.09 4.53
CA GLY A 97 -17.84 -5.65 3.23
C GLY A 97 -18.23 -4.60 2.20
N ILE A 98 -18.03 -4.96 0.93
CA ILE A 98 -18.58 -4.28 -0.25
C ILE A 98 -19.09 -5.35 -1.22
N THR A 99 -20.20 -5.05 -1.90
CA THR A 99 -20.67 -5.83 -3.06
C THR A 99 -21.20 -4.87 -4.10
N LEU A 100 -21.08 -5.24 -5.36
CA LEU A 100 -21.79 -4.56 -6.44
C LEU A 100 -23.11 -5.30 -6.69
N HIS A 101 -24.09 -4.58 -7.25
CA HIS A 101 -25.30 -5.21 -7.75
C HIS A 101 -24.96 -6.16 -8.92
N PRO A 102 -25.66 -7.29 -9.14
CA PRO A 102 -25.42 -8.15 -10.29
C PRO A 102 -25.46 -7.40 -11.63
N ASP A 103 -26.43 -6.49 -11.78
CA ASP A 103 -26.61 -5.63 -12.96
C ASP A 103 -25.88 -4.27 -12.86
N PHE A 104 -24.74 -4.19 -12.14
CA PHE A 104 -24.03 -2.92 -11.89
C PHE A 104 -23.66 -2.13 -13.16
N GLY A 105 -23.49 -2.80 -14.30
CA GLY A 105 -23.24 -2.13 -15.59
C GLY A 105 -24.43 -1.29 -16.07
N GLU A 106 -25.64 -1.61 -15.63
CA GLU A 106 -26.90 -1.01 -16.09
C GLU A 106 -27.54 -0.09 -15.03
N ASN A 107 -27.25 -0.32 -13.74
CA ASN A 107 -27.88 0.42 -12.64
C ASN A 107 -26.90 1.18 -11.72
N GLY A 108 -25.61 1.20 -12.09
CA GLY A 108 -24.52 1.80 -11.33
C GLY A 108 -24.12 3.21 -11.76
#